data_AF-A0A2E6D9W7-F1
#
_entry.id   AF-A0A2E6D9W7-F1
#
_cell.length_a   1.000
_cell.length_b   1.000
_cell.length_c   1.000
_cell.angle_alpha   90.00
_cell.angle_beta   90.00
_cell.angle_gamma   90.00
#
_symmetry.space_group_name_H-M   'P 1'
#
loop_
_entity.id
_entity.type
_entity.pdbx_description
1 polymer ?
#
loop_
_entity_poly.entity_id
_entity_poly.type
_entity_poly.pdbx_seq_one_letter_code
_entity_poly.pdbx_strand_id
1 'polypeptide(L)'
;MTRGGSTSGQGRLGIAVAAIGLAVIAWVAVRGGGGEDRPLTLEERYLEDDRVGPLVYDCPFGRAFAEPTVDMTELLVSKLEMGTREPLMASKQELALIGAEAIPAMRALFDRAYQNPWKHGVVENVLAVCTLMDEPLGIDMLRYALGHPQESVRQSALRGLGIHGVPGDYDMVQGWLPMVHSPQLRAAYAACMGLLDPERLGADLARWLEGGLQEDLYPHVMGAVLKVRDPETAQSLKALAADRDDVWTSMLYGPAAFLGDQGALDSIHKDLQSEEPVLRQYAIQTLGSIGRGLDAALLFNDPHTGIRGVVAQVLVDSEPSDEINAWLRDGIDDQDERVRELCLGALTGRKDELAVAHSLALLEGNPVDRSLGIRSLRVAVSEDPALAEEAVARLLPLVERASGEGSVPVELLQTLAQVPARSAALYLLNLATDSTGLIKGLDSFRWLVGQVWNTGPMGRAMLRDQLLVEEDPFRRLSLIEFVWQDHSDAARDLLLDVLEQDHRHPFERLYIADRCTRLGPASRVASVIKRVYLELTHVEVRPALQCLLWIWYGQHFELDR
;
A
#
# COMPACT_ATOMS: atom_id res chain seq x y z
N MET A 1 9.36 -57.28 52.73
CA MET A 1 9.46 -56.10 51.85
C MET A 1 9.08 -56.52 50.44
N THR A 2 7.98 -55.93 49.96
CA THR A 2 7.63 -55.61 48.56
C THR A 2 7.90 -56.60 47.42
N ARG A 3 6.81 -57.11 46.83
CA ARG A 3 6.45 -56.98 45.40
C ARG A 3 5.01 -57.48 45.15
N GLY A 4 4.33 -56.85 44.19
CA GLY A 4 3.08 -57.36 43.59
C GLY A 4 2.02 -56.26 43.39
N GLY A 5 1.83 -55.79 42.16
CA GLY A 5 0.86 -54.75 41.80
C GLY A 5 -0.50 -55.28 41.34
N SER A 6 -1.40 -54.36 40.96
CA SER A 6 -2.35 -54.59 39.87
C SER A 6 -2.93 -53.27 39.36
N THR A 7 -2.97 -53.14 38.04
CA THR A 7 -3.62 -52.09 37.25
C THR A 7 -4.90 -52.66 36.66
N SER A 8 -6.07 -52.09 36.99
CA SER A 8 -7.30 -52.31 36.23
C SER A 8 -8.26 -51.14 36.41
N GLY A 9 -8.36 -50.27 35.41
CA GLY A 9 -9.32 -49.15 35.47
C GLY A 9 -9.47 -48.31 34.20
N GLN A 10 -8.52 -48.34 33.26
CA GLN A 10 -8.53 -47.41 32.11
C GLN A 10 -9.18 -47.96 30.82
N GLY A 11 -9.57 -49.23 30.76
CA GLY A 11 -10.05 -49.85 29.51
C GLY A 11 -11.48 -49.54 29.08
N ARG A 12 -12.36 -49.07 29.99
CA ARG A 12 -13.80 -48.90 29.69
C ARG A 12 -14.23 -47.48 29.31
N LEU A 13 -13.47 -46.46 29.73
CA LEU A 13 -13.79 -45.06 29.37
C LEU A 13 -13.35 -44.71 27.94
N GLY A 14 -12.22 -45.26 27.47
CA GLY A 14 -11.72 -45.01 26.12
C GLY A 14 -12.59 -45.61 25.01
N ILE A 15 -13.25 -46.74 25.26
CA ILE A 15 -14.14 -47.40 24.28
C ILE A 15 -15.45 -46.63 24.11
N ALA A 16 -15.99 -46.02 25.18
CA ALA A 16 -17.21 -45.22 25.09
C ALA A 16 -16.98 -43.89 24.35
N VAL A 17 -15.84 -43.24 24.56
CA VAL A 17 -15.49 -41.98 23.86
C VAL A 17 -15.17 -42.25 22.39
N ALA A 18 -14.50 -43.36 22.06
CA ALA A 18 -14.27 -43.76 20.68
C ALA A 18 -15.56 -44.14 19.93
N ALA A 19 -16.51 -44.80 20.60
CA ALA A 19 -17.81 -45.15 20.02
C ALA A 19 -18.70 -43.91 19.76
N ILE A 20 -18.67 -42.91 20.64
CA ILE A 20 -19.37 -41.63 20.45
C ILE A 20 -18.70 -40.81 19.35
N GLY A 21 -17.36 -40.77 19.30
CA GLY A 21 -16.63 -40.09 18.23
C GLY A 21 -16.89 -40.71 16.84
N LEU A 22 -16.92 -42.05 16.75
CA LEU A 22 -17.27 -42.76 15.52
C LEU A 22 -18.74 -42.58 15.14
N ALA A 23 -19.66 -42.51 16.11
CA ALA A 23 -21.08 -42.25 15.84
C ALA A 23 -21.31 -40.82 15.34
N VAL A 24 -20.57 -39.82 15.84
CA VAL A 24 -20.65 -38.44 15.36
C VAL A 24 -20.03 -38.30 13.96
N ILE A 25 -18.90 -38.95 13.69
CA ILE A 25 -18.30 -38.97 12.34
C ILE A 25 -19.20 -39.72 11.34
N ALA A 26 -19.80 -40.84 11.74
CA ALA A 26 -20.78 -41.56 10.92
C ALA A 26 -22.07 -40.76 10.72
N TRP A 27 -22.52 -40.00 11.72
CA TRP A 27 -23.71 -39.15 11.59
C TRP A 27 -23.45 -37.92 10.70
N VAL A 28 -22.27 -37.31 10.75
CA VAL A 28 -21.85 -36.25 9.83
C VAL A 28 -21.66 -36.79 8.40
N ALA A 29 -21.09 -37.98 8.24
CA ALA A 29 -20.97 -38.64 6.94
C ALA A 29 -22.33 -39.06 6.34
N VAL A 30 -23.28 -39.51 7.17
CA VAL A 30 -24.62 -39.90 6.73
C VAL A 30 -25.53 -38.69 6.47
N ARG A 31 -25.33 -37.55 7.17
CA ARG A 31 -26.00 -36.29 6.81
C ARG A 31 -25.38 -35.57 5.62
N GLY A 32 -24.08 -35.76 5.36
CA GLY A 32 -23.38 -35.21 4.19
C GLY A 32 -23.55 -36.03 2.91
N GLY A 33 -23.96 -37.30 3.01
CA GLY A 33 -24.02 -38.24 1.87
C GLY A 33 -25.43 -38.60 1.37
N GLY A 34 -26.44 -37.79 1.68
CA GLY A 34 -27.85 -38.07 1.36
C GLY A 34 -28.55 -37.06 0.45
N GLY A 35 -27.80 -36.15 -0.18
CA GLY A 35 -28.33 -35.39 -1.32
C GLY A 35 -28.18 -36.26 -2.56
N GLU A 36 -29.26 -36.49 -3.30
CA GLU A 36 -29.13 -36.95 -4.69
C GLU A 36 -28.13 -36.02 -5.39
N ASP A 37 -27.14 -36.58 -6.10
CA ASP A 37 -26.21 -35.86 -6.99
C ASP A 37 -27.01 -35.22 -8.14
N ARG A 38 -27.87 -34.25 -7.81
CA ARG A 38 -28.49 -33.39 -8.79
C ARG A 38 -27.50 -32.26 -9.08
N PRO A 39 -27.31 -31.90 -10.36
CA PRO A 39 -26.56 -30.71 -10.68
C PRO A 39 -27.19 -29.52 -9.95
N LEU A 40 -26.36 -28.73 -9.29
CA LEU A 40 -26.79 -27.51 -8.63
C LEU A 40 -27.45 -26.58 -9.65
N THR A 41 -28.56 -25.98 -9.25
CA THR A 41 -29.17 -24.88 -10.01
C THR A 41 -28.19 -23.70 -10.09
N LEU A 42 -28.42 -22.79 -11.04
CA LEU A 42 -27.58 -21.60 -11.17
C LEU A 42 -27.56 -20.77 -9.87
N GLU A 43 -28.71 -20.63 -9.21
CA GLU A 43 -28.85 -19.93 -7.92
C GLU A 43 -28.03 -20.61 -6.81
N GLU A 44 -28.13 -21.93 -6.68
CA GLU A 44 -27.34 -22.69 -5.70
C GLU A 44 -25.83 -22.53 -5.94
N ARG A 45 -25.40 -22.52 -7.20
CA ARG A 45 -23.99 -22.26 -7.54
C ARG A 45 -23.54 -20.85 -7.16
N TYR A 46 -24.40 -19.84 -7.28
CA TYR A 46 -24.08 -18.48 -6.80
C TYR A 46 -23.98 -18.41 -5.27
N LEU A 47 -24.87 -19.12 -4.56
CA LEU A 47 -24.85 -19.17 -3.10
C LEU A 47 -23.63 -19.92 -2.55
N GLU A 48 -23.11 -20.91 -3.30
CA GLU A 48 -21.87 -21.62 -2.97
C GLU A 48 -20.59 -20.85 -3.39
N ASP A 49 -20.69 -19.86 -4.28
CA ASP A 49 -19.54 -19.06 -4.72
C ASP A 49 -19.02 -18.18 -3.57
N ASP A 50 -17.71 -18.26 -3.32
CA ASP A 50 -17.01 -17.58 -2.21
C ASP A 50 -17.13 -16.05 -2.27
N ARG A 51 -17.44 -15.49 -3.43
CA ARG A 51 -17.57 -14.05 -3.66
C ARG A 51 -18.98 -13.53 -3.43
N VAL A 52 -19.99 -14.37 -3.64
CA VAL A 52 -21.41 -13.98 -3.67
C VAL A 52 -22.17 -14.49 -2.46
N GLY A 53 -21.99 -15.76 -2.07
CA GLY A 53 -22.66 -16.37 -0.92
C GLY A 53 -22.59 -15.50 0.35
N PRO A 54 -21.41 -14.95 0.72
CA PRO A 54 -21.28 -14.07 1.88
C PRO A 54 -22.02 -12.72 1.79
N LEU A 55 -22.60 -12.35 0.65
CA LEU A 55 -23.35 -11.10 0.49
C LEU A 55 -24.84 -11.27 0.80
N VAL A 56 -25.33 -12.51 0.88
CA VAL A 56 -26.77 -12.84 0.90
C VAL A 56 -27.32 -12.99 2.33
N TYR A 57 -26.56 -12.57 3.35
CA TYR A 57 -27.01 -12.65 4.74
C TYR A 57 -28.21 -11.76 5.04
N ASP A 58 -28.98 -12.15 6.06
CA ASP A 58 -30.12 -11.39 6.55
C ASP A 58 -29.74 -9.94 6.89
N CYS A 59 -30.48 -9.00 6.30
CA CYS A 59 -30.32 -7.59 6.56
C CYS A 59 -30.78 -7.28 8.00
N PRO A 60 -29.89 -6.79 8.89
CA PRO A 60 -30.29 -6.42 10.26
C PRO A 60 -31.19 -5.17 10.28
N PHE A 61 -31.31 -4.45 9.15
CA PHE A 61 -32.10 -3.24 9.03
C PHE A 61 -33.51 -3.57 8.52
N GLY A 62 -34.50 -3.60 9.43
CA GLY A 62 -35.90 -3.92 9.11
C GLY A 62 -36.64 -2.84 8.30
N ARG A 63 -36.07 -1.63 8.14
CA ARG A 63 -36.69 -0.53 7.39
C ARG A 63 -36.12 -0.41 5.97
N ALA A 64 -37.00 -0.15 5.00
CA ALA A 64 -36.61 0.14 3.63
C ALA A 64 -35.65 1.35 3.56
N PHE A 65 -34.68 1.31 2.66
CA PHE A 65 -33.72 2.40 2.49
C PHE A 65 -34.40 3.62 1.85
N ALA A 66 -34.52 4.72 2.62
CA ALA A 66 -35.21 5.93 2.21
C ALA A 66 -34.31 7.18 2.17
N GLU A 67 -33.04 7.08 2.57
CA GLU A 67 -32.13 8.22 2.69
C GLU A 67 -31.91 8.93 1.32
N PRO A 68 -31.69 10.25 1.34
CA PRO A 68 -31.27 10.99 0.14
C PRO A 68 -29.88 10.50 -0.33
N THR A 69 -29.66 10.54 -1.64
CA THR A 69 -28.42 10.04 -2.29
C THR A 69 -27.72 11.11 -3.13
N VAL A 70 -28.12 12.38 -2.99
CA VAL A 70 -27.64 13.50 -3.83
C VAL A 70 -26.53 14.28 -3.11
N ASP A 71 -26.81 14.81 -1.92
CA ASP A 71 -25.79 15.39 -1.04
C ASP A 71 -25.43 14.36 0.03
N MET A 72 -24.20 13.85 -0.05
CA MET A 72 -23.71 12.80 0.82
C MET A 72 -22.81 13.34 1.93
N THR A 73 -22.55 14.65 1.99
CA THR A 73 -21.53 15.22 2.90
C THR A 73 -21.81 14.88 4.35
N GLU A 74 -22.99 15.23 4.85
CA GLU A 74 -23.43 14.94 6.22
C GLU A 74 -23.43 13.43 6.51
N LEU A 75 -23.76 12.62 5.50
CA LEU A 75 -23.76 11.18 5.64
C LEU A 75 -22.35 10.62 5.79
N LEU A 76 -21.42 11.03 4.92
CA LEU A 76 -20.03 10.61 4.97
C LEU A 76 -19.38 11.07 6.28
N VAL A 77 -19.70 12.29 6.76
CA VAL A 77 -19.28 12.76 8.09
C VAL A 77 -19.83 11.87 9.21
N SER A 78 -21.09 11.43 9.14
CA SER A 78 -21.65 10.49 10.12
C SER A 78 -20.89 9.15 10.16
N LYS A 79 -20.30 8.71 9.03
CA LYS A 79 -19.49 7.49 8.98
C LYS A 79 -18.15 7.65 9.69
N LEU A 80 -17.62 8.87 9.84
CA LEU A 80 -16.44 9.11 10.67
C LEU A 80 -16.69 8.82 12.15
N GLU A 81 -17.95 8.87 12.60
CA GLU A 81 -18.33 8.60 13.98
C GLU A 81 -18.65 7.12 14.25
N MET A 82 -19.35 6.46 13.32
CA MET A 82 -19.94 5.13 13.57
C MET A 82 -19.74 4.12 12.44
N GLY A 83 -19.00 4.48 11.39
CA GLY A 83 -18.76 3.59 10.25
C GLY A 83 -17.97 2.34 10.64
N THR A 84 -18.33 1.19 10.06
CA THR A 84 -17.46 0.03 10.07
C THR A 84 -16.20 0.32 9.24
N ARG A 85 -15.16 -0.53 9.38
CA ARG A 85 -13.82 -0.25 8.84
C ARG A 85 -13.80 0.18 7.37
N GLU A 86 -14.49 -0.54 6.48
CA GLU A 86 -14.47 -0.24 5.04
C GLU A 86 -15.25 1.04 4.68
N PRO A 87 -16.53 1.22 5.06
CA PRO A 87 -17.24 2.49 4.87
C PRO A 87 -16.51 3.70 5.47
N LEU A 88 -15.93 3.55 6.66
CA LEU A 88 -15.15 4.60 7.31
C LEU A 88 -13.97 5.04 6.44
N MET A 89 -13.20 4.10 5.90
CA MET A 89 -12.04 4.42 5.05
C MET A 89 -12.45 5.09 3.74
N ALA A 90 -13.51 4.59 3.08
CA ALA A 90 -14.03 5.20 1.86
C ALA A 90 -14.54 6.63 2.12
N SER A 91 -15.28 6.84 3.23
CA SER A 91 -15.76 8.18 3.59
C SER A 91 -14.62 9.15 3.87
N LYS A 92 -13.51 8.71 4.46
CA LYS A 92 -12.33 9.58 4.66
C LYS A 92 -11.75 10.07 3.33
N GLN A 93 -11.60 9.17 2.35
CA GLN A 93 -11.06 9.50 1.03
C GLN A 93 -12.01 10.45 0.28
N GLU A 94 -13.31 10.15 0.29
CA GLU A 94 -14.29 10.98 -0.41
C GLU A 94 -14.45 12.36 0.21
N LEU A 95 -14.48 12.48 1.54
CA LEU A 95 -14.51 13.79 2.22
C LEU A 95 -13.26 14.63 1.94
N ALA A 96 -12.09 13.98 1.79
CA ALA A 96 -10.87 14.68 1.41
C ALA A 96 -10.97 15.24 -0.01
N LEU A 97 -11.54 14.48 -0.95
CA LEU A 97 -11.80 14.92 -2.33
C LEU A 97 -12.90 16.00 -2.44
N ILE A 98 -13.92 15.96 -1.58
CA ILE A 98 -14.94 17.03 -1.49
C ILE A 98 -14.31 18.35 -1.03
N GLY A 99 -13.27 18.28 -0.17
CA GLY A 99 -12.47 19.44 0.20
C GLY A 99 -13.25 20.48 1.01
N ALA A 100 -13.26 21.72 0.53
CA ALA A 100 -13.75 22.89 1.29
C ALA A 100 -15.22 22.77 1.71
N GLU A 101 -16.07 22.15 0.88
CA GLU A 101 -17.50 21.98 1.18
C GLU A 101 -17.75 21.06 2.37
N ALA A 102 -16.84 20.12 2.66
CA ALA A 102 -16.95 19.20 3.80
C ALA A 102 -16.49 19.80 5.13
N ILE A 103 -15.70 20.88 5.10
CA ILE A 103 -15.06 21.48 6.30
C ILE A 103 -16.06 21.88 7.38
N PRO A 104 -17.18 22.58 7.09
CA PRO A 104 -18.12 22.99 8.13
C PRO A 104 -18.72 21.79 8.89
N ALA A 105 -19.12 20.74 8.19
CA ALA A 105 -19.70 19.54 8.78
C ALA A 105 -18.65 18.75 9.60
N MET A 106 -17.44 18.59 9.07
CA MET A 106 -16.33 17.97 9.80
C MET A 106 -15.93 18.76 11.04
N ARG A 107 -15.90 20.09 10.97
CA ARG A 107 -15.60 20.96 12.11
C ARG A 107 -16.63 20.79 13.22
N ALA A 108 -17.91 20.74 12.87
CA ALA A 108 -18.98 20.50 13.84
C ALA A 108 -18.83 19.14 14.54
N LEU A 109 -18.49 18.08 13.79
CA LEU A 109 -18.20 16.76 14.36
C LEU A 109 -16.97 16.79 15.27
N PHE A 110 -15.89 17.42 14.82
CA PHE A 110 -14.64 17.57 15.56
C PHE A 110 -14.87 18.26 16.91
N ASP A 111 -15.51 19.44 16.91
CA ASP A 111 -15.76 20.20 18.14
C ASP A 111 -16.62 19.42 19.14
N ARG A 112 -17.63 18.69 18.64
CA ARG A 112 -18.49 17.82 19.45
C ARG A 112 -17.71 16.65 20.06
N ALA A 113 -16.81 16.04 19.30
CA ALA A 113 -16.04 14.87 19.72
C ALA A 113 -14.85 15.24 20.61
N TYR A 114 -14.24 16.41 20.41
CA TYR A 114 -12.98 16.83 21.04
C TYR A 114 -13.00 16.81 22.57
N GLN A 115 -14.10 17.25 23.17
CA GLN A 115 -14.22 17.30 24.62
C GLN A 115 -14.68 15.98 25.25
N ASN A 116 -15.00 14.97 24.43
CA ASN A 116 -15.53 13.70 24.92
C ASN A 116 -14.40 12.65 25.02
N PRO A 117 -14.06 12.16 26.23
CA PRO A 117 -12.95 11.23 26.42
C PRO A 117 -13.14 9.90 25.68
N TRP A 118 -14.39 9.53 25.38
CA TRP A 118 -14.75 8.29 24.68
C TRP A 118 -14.80 8.43 23.15
N LYS A 119 -14.60 9.63 22.60
CA LYS A 119 -14.69 9.91 21.15
C LYS A 119 -13.37 10.33 20.52
N HIS A 120 -12.22 10.04 21.14
CA HIS A 120 -10.91 10.36 20.56
C HIS A 120 -10.69 9.69 19.19
N GLY A 121 -11.18 8.46 18.98
CA GLY A 121 -11.13 7.81 17.66
C GLY A 121 -11.89 8.57 16.56
N VAL A 122 -12.97 9.27 16.91
CA VAL A 122 -13.73 10.12 15.98
C VAL A 122 -12.92 11.36 15.62
N VAL A 123 -12.25 11.96 16.60
CA VAL A 123 -11.33 13.08 16.38
C VAL A 123 -10.21 12.65 15.42
N GLU A 124 -9.58 11.51 15.67
CA GLU A 124 -8.54 10.94 14.79
C GLU A 124 -9.06 10.70 13.37
N ASN A 125 -10.31 10.24 13.23
CA ASN A 125 -10.92 10.06 11.92
C ASN A 125 -11.05 11.37 11.13
N VAL A 126 -11.47 12.47 11.79
CA VAL A 126 -11.54 13.80 11.16
C VAL A 126 -10.14 14.31 10.79
N LEU A 127 -9.16 14.17 11.68
CA LEU A 127 -7.78 14.59 11.41
C LEU A 127 -7.15 13.80 10.26
N ALA A 128 -7.50 12.52 10.12
CA ALA A 128 -7.07 11.71 8.98
C ALA A 128 -7.63 12.26 7.66
N VAL A 129 -8.88 12.74 7.62
CA VAL A 129 -9.41 13.42 6.43
C VAL A 129 -8.62 14.69 6.14
N CYS A 130 -8.36 15.52 7.16
CA CYS A 130 -7.59 16.75 7.00
C CYS A 130 -6.18 16.48 6.44
N THR A 131 -5.58 15.35 6.82
CA THR A 131 -4.26 14.92 6.34
C THR A 131 -4.29 14.49 4.87
N LEU A 132 -5.39 13.87 4.43
CA LEU A 132 -5.58 13.36 3.07
C LEU A 132 -5.97 14.44 2.06
N MET A 133 -6.38 15.63 2.50
CA MET A 133 -6.71 16.74 1.61
C MET A 133 -5.47 17.24 0.87
N ASP A 134 -5.63 17.67 -0.39
CA ASP A 134 -4.55 18.28 -1.17
C ASP A 134 -4.21 19.70 -0.66
N GLU A 135 -5.22 20.43 -0.19
CA GLU A 135 -5.08 21.77 0.36
C GLU A 135 -5.14 21.76 1.91
N PRO A 136 -4.47 22.71 2.60
CA PRO A 136 -4.40 22.76 4.06
C PRO A 136 -5.69 23.28 4.73
N LEU A 137 -6.86 22.91 4.22
CA LEU A 137 -8.18 23.42 4.66
C LEU A 137 -8.51 23.03 6.11
N GLY A 138 -8.00 21.90 6.57
CA GLY A 138 -8.16 21.40 7.94
C GLY A 138 -7.07 21.83 8.93
N ILE A 139 -6.18 22.75 8.55
CA ILE A 139 -4.97 23.08 9.34
C ILE A 139 -5.29 23.55 10.76
N ASP A 140 -6.36 24.32 10.94
CA ASP A 140 -6.73 24.83 12.27
C ASP A 140 -7.19 23.71 13.22
N MET A 141 -7.82 22.66 12.70
CA MET A 141 -8.17 21.48 13.50
C MET A 141 -6.92 20.68 13.88
N LEU A 142 -5.95 20.55 12.96
CA LEU A 142 -4.66 19.91 13.22
C LEU A 142 -3.88 20.67 14.30
N ARG A 143 -3.77 22.00 14.19
CA ARG A 143 -3.12 22.86 15.20
C ARG A 143 -3.77 22.72 16.57
N TYR A 144 -5.11 22.80 16.62
CA TYR A 144 -5.86 22.70 17.88
C TYR A 144 -5.67 21.32 18.54
N ALA A 145 -5.60 20.25 17.75
CA ALA A 145 -5.44 18.89 18.22
C ALA A 145 -4.10 18.57 18.90
N LEU A 146 -3.07 19.42 18.75
CA LEU A 146 -1.82 19.29 19.53
C LEU A 146 -2.05 19.42 21.04
N GLY A 147 -3.10 20.15 21.46
CA GLY A 147 -3.47 20.31 22.87
C GLY A 147 -4.41 19.24 23.41
N HIS A 148 -4.74 18.21 22.62
CA HIS A 148 -5.68 17.19 23.04
C HIS A 148 -5.06 16.27 24.10
N PRO A 149 -5.78 15.82 25.15
CA PRO A 149 -5.21 14.98 26.22
C PRO A 149 -4.73 13.60 25.75
N GLN A 150 -5.32 13.03 24.70
CA GLN A 150 -4.94 11.72 24.16
C GLN A 150 -3.73 11.81 23.21
N GLU A 151 -2.73 10.96 23.44
CA GLU A 151 -1.49 10.88 22.64
C GLU A 151 -1.75 10.54 21.17
N SER A 152 -2.66 9.61 20.89
CA SER A 152 -3.00 9.17 19.52
C SER A 152 -3.57 10.30 18.66
N VAL A 153 -4.34 11.21 19.26
CA VAL A 153 -4.87 12.41 18.61
C VAL A 153 -3.75 13.39 18.29
N ARG A 154 -2.84 13.65 19.26
CA ARG A 154 -1.67 14.50 19.02
C ARG A 154 -0.77 13.94 17.92
N GLN A 155 -0.55 12.62 17.91
CA GLN A 155 0.23 11.96 16.86
C GLN A 155 -0.43 12.10 15.48
N SER A 156 -1.76 11.99 15.41
CA SER A 156 -2.51 12.22 14.16
C SER A 156 -2.39 13.66 13.67
N ALA A 157 -2.44 14.63 14.59
CA ALA A 157 -2.21 16.03 14.28
C ALA A 157 -0.81 16.30 13.72
N LEU A 158 0.24 15.74 14.34
CA LEU A 158 1.63 15.89 13.87
C LEU A 158 1.84 15.33 12.47
N ARG A 159 1.20 14.20 12.12
CA ARG A 159 1.26 13.66 10.75
C ARG A 159 0.69 14.64 9.74
N GLY A 160 -0.47 15.23 10.03
CA GLY A 160 -1.07 16.24 9.16
C GLY A 160 -0.25 17.53 9.07
N LEU A 161 0.31 18.00 10.20
CA LEU A 161 1.19 19.18 10.22
C LEU A 161 2.51 18.95 9.47
N GLY A 162 3.05 17.73 9.47
CA GLY A 162 4.24 17.41 8.67
C GLY A 162 4.02 17.51 7.16
N ILE A 163 2.76 17.47 6.69
CA ILE A 163 2.39 17.60 5.27
C ILE A 163 1.95 19.04 4.97
N HIS A 164 1.07 19.59 5.80
CA HIS A 164 0.33 20.85 5.55
C HIS A 164 0.82 22.05 6.34
N GLY A 165 1.68 21.84 7.33
CA GLY A 165 2.17 22.90 8.21
C GLY A 165 3.16 23.81 7.50
N VAL A 166 3.32 25.00 8.07
CA VAL A 166 4.24 26.02 7.56
C VAL A 166 5.33 26.30 8.59
N PRO A 167 6.46 26.95 8.23
CA PRO A 167 7.51 27.29 9.19
C PRO A 167 6.99 28.04 10.44
N GLY A 168 5.92 28.84 10.31
CA GLY A 168 5.29 29.52 11.44
C GLY A 168 4.71 28.60 12.52
N ASP A 169 4.45 27.33 12.21
CA ASP A 169 3.91 26.34 13.16
C ASP A 169 4.98 25.73 14.07
N TYR A 170 6.26 25.99 13.80
CA TYR A 170 7.39 25.41 14.52
C TYR A 170 7.32 25.67 16.03
N ASP A 171 7.16 26.94 16.43
CA ASP A 171 7.19 27.34 17.84
C ASP A 171 6.03 26.71 18.64
N MET A 172 4.87 26.54 17.98
CA MET A 172 3.72 25.86 18.58
C MET A 172 4.03 24.38 18.83
N VAL A 173 4.59 23.67 17.83
CA VAL A 173 4.96 22.26 17.97
C VAL A 173 6.05 22.10 19.04
N GLN A 174 7.09 22.94 19.00
CA GLN A 174 8.17 22.94 19.97
C GLN A 174 7.67 23.19 21.40
N GLY A 175 6.73 24.12 21.58
CA GLY A 175 6.17 24.48 22.90
C GLY A 175 5.50 23.31 23.62
N TRP A 176 5.01 22.31 22.90
CA TRP A 176 4.41 21.11 23.48
C TRP A 176 5.42 20.04 23.88
N LEU A 177 6.61 20.00 23.26
CA LEU A 177 7.60 18.94 23.46
C LEU A 177 7.96 18.71 24.96
N PRO A 178 8.14 19.73 25.82
CA PRO A 178 8.43 19.53 27.24
C PRO A 178 7.30 18.85 28.04
N MET A 179 6.06 18.91 27.54
CA MET A 179 4.89 18.32 28.19
C MET A 179 4.67 16.85 27.78
N VAL A 180 5.46 16.34 26.83
CA VAL A 180 5.34 14.97 26.32
C VAL A 180 6.35 14.07 27.01
N HIS A 181 5.85 12.98 27.60
CA HIS A 181 6.68 11.99 28.30
C HIS A 181 6.91 10.71 27.48
N SER A 182 6.02 10.39 26.54
CA SER A 182 6.14 9.22 25.67
C SER A 182 7.29 9.40 24.66
N PRO A 183 8.32 8.52 24.64
CA PRO A 183 9.45 8.64 23.72
C PRO A 183 9.03 8.66 22.25
N GLN A 184 8.06 7.82 21.88
CA GLN A 184 7.56 7.73 20.51
C GLN A 184 6.87 9.03 20.09
N LEU A 185 6.08 9.63 20.99
CA LEU A 185 5.42 10.90 20.68
C LEU A 185 6.44 12.04 20.63
N ARG A 186 7.41 12.10 21.55
CA ARG A 186 8.50 13.10 21.51
C ARG A 186 9.28 13.04 20.20
N ALA A 187 9.61 11.85 19.73
CA ALA A 187 10.23 11.63 18.42
C ALA A 187 9.37 12.18 17.27
N ALA A 188 8.05 11.97 17.31
CA ALA A 188 7.13 12.52 16.31
C ALA A 188 7.08 14.05 16.33
N TYR A 189 7.14 14.69 17.50
CA TYR A 189 7.25 16.15 17.61
C TYR A 189 8.56 16.65 16.97
N ALA A 190 9.70 16.04 17.31
CA ALA A 190 11.00 16.44 16.78
C ALA A 190 11.09 16.26 15.26
N ALA A 191 10.57 15.14 14.74
CA ALA A 191 10.49 14.90 13.31
C ALA A 191 9.59 15.92 12.61
N CYS A 192 8.42 16.24 13.18
CA CYS A 192 7.53 17.27 12.66
C CYS A 192 8.20 18.65 12.63
N MET A 193 8.94 19.03 13.69
CA MET A 193 9.72 20.26 13.74
C MET A 193 10.69 20.36 12.55
N GLY A 194 11.36 19.26 12.20
CA GLY A 194 12.31 19.23 11.07
C GLY A 194 11.67 19.29 9.69
N LEU A 195 10.41 18.87 9.57
CA LEU A 195 9.62 19.05 8.35
C LEU A 195 9.14 20.50 8.20
N LEU A 196 8.80 21.16 9.31
CA LEU A 196 8.32 22.53 9.33
C LEU A 196 9.43 23.56 9.08
N ASP A 197 10.56 23.42 9.79
CA ASP A 197 11.67 24.37 9.72
C ASP A 197 13.01 23.70 10.12
N PRO A 198 13.76 23.16 9.15
CA PRO A 198 15.03 22.49 9.43
C PRO A 198 16.11 23.45 9.94
N GLU A 199 16.07 24.74 9.60
CA GLU A 199 17.06 25.73 10.07
C GLU A 199 16.91 25.96 11.57
N ARG A 200 15.68 26.23 12.03
CA ARG A 200 15.39 26.36 13.47
C ARG A 200 15.67 25.08 14.23
N LEU A 201 15.36 23.92 13.66
CA LEU A 201 15.71 22.63 14.27
C LEU A 201 17.23 22.45 14.37
N GLY A 202 18.01 22.86 13.37
CA GLY A 202 19.47 22.83 13.43
C GLY A 202 20.02 23.67 14.59
N ALA A 203 19.51 24.88 14.77
CA ALA A 203 19.90 25.75 15.89
C ALA A 203 19.49 25.16 17.24
N ASP A 204 18.31 24.55 17.34
CA ASP A 204 17.86 23.85 18.54
C ASP A 204 18.73 22.65 18.87
N LEU A 205 19.07 21.84 17.88
CA LEU A 205 19.96 20.69 18.06
C LEU A 205 21.34 21.12 18.54
N ALA A 206 21.92 22.20 18.00
CA ALA A 206 23.20 22.71 18.48
C ALA A 206 23.14 23.04 19.99
N ARG A 207 22.08 23.73 20.43
CA ARG A 207 21.86 24.02 21.86
C ARG A 207 21.62 22.76 22.69
N TRP A 208 20.93 21.76 22.15
CA TRP A 208 20.69 20.49 22.82
C TRP A 208 22.00 19.72 23.03
N LEU A 209 22.85 19.66 22.01
CA LEU A 209 24.16 19.02 22.08
C LEU A 209 25.09 19.72 23.08
N GLU A 210 25.16 21.06 23.08
CA GLU A 210 25.96 21.84 24.04
C GLU A 210 25.52 21.59 25.49
N GLY A 211 24.21 21.49 25.72
CA GLY A 211 23.64 21.31 27.05
C GLY A 211 23.52 19.86 27.52
N GLY A 212 23.81 18.87 26.67
CA GLY A 212 23.49 17.45 26.93
C GLY A 212 21.99 17.22 27.15
N LEU A 213 21.15 17.91 26.38
CA LEU A 213 19.69 17.88 26.50
C LEU A 213 19.07 17.06 25.37
N GLN A 214 17.91 16.44 25.60
CA GLN A 214 17.11 15.79 24.56
C GLN A 214 17.87 14.71 23.75
N GLU A 215 18.83 14.01 24.37
CA GLU A 215 19.64 12.99 23.69
C GLU A 215 18.80 11.88 23.02
N ASP A 216 17.62 11.60 23.58
CA ASP A 216 16.65 10.67 23.03
C ASP A 216 16.13 11.06 21.65
N LEU A 217 16.24 12.34 21.28
CA LEU A 217 15.71 12.88 20.02
C LEU A 217 16.74 12.93 18.90
N TYR A 218 18.03 12.80 19.19
CA TYR A 218 19.09 12.94 18.18
C TYR A 218 18.85 12.07 16.94
N PRO A 219 18.57 10.75 17.04
CA PRO A 219 18.38 9.90 15.87
C PRO A 219 17.21 10.34 14.97
N HIS A 220 16.25 11.09 15.52
CA HIS A 220 15.03 11.50 14.83
C HIS A 220 15.18 12.85 14.10
N VAL A 221 16.24 13.61 14.40
CA VAL A 221 16.44 14.97 13.85
C VAL A 221 17.62 15.05 12.89
N MET A 222 18.58 14.11 12.94
CA MET A 222 19.82 14.20 12.14
C MET A 222 19.57 14.31 10.63
N GLY A 223 18.56 13.61 10.09
CA GLY A 223 18.22 13.72 8.66
C GLY A 223 17.75 15.12 8.26
N ALA A 224 17.04 15.83 9.14
CA ALA A 224 16.60 17.20 8.89
C ALA A 224 17.75 18.21 8.98
N VAL A 225 18.74 17.94 9.85
CA VAL A 225 19.92 18.79 10.04
C VAL A 225 20.74 18.92 8.75
N LEU A 226 20.78 17.89 7.92
CA LEU A 226 21.47 17.95 6.61
C LEU A 226 20.86 18.98 5.65
N LYS A 227 19.65 19.49 5.94
CA LYS A 227 18.99 20.55 5.17
C LYS A 227 19.31 21.96 5.67
N VAL A 228 20.05 22.12 6.77
CA VAL A 228 20.50 23.43 7.28
C VAL A 228 21.42 24.11 6.27
N ARG A 229 21.17 25.39 6.01
CA ARG A 229 21.91 26.26 5.09
C ARG A 229 22.39 27.54 5.75
N ASP A 230 21.93 27.86 6.96
CA ASP A 230 22.45 28.98 7.74
C ASP A 230 23.93 28.78 8.13
N PRO A 231 24.85 29.69 7.75
CA PRO A 231 26.28 29.54 8.03
C PRO A 231 26.65 29.52 9.51
N GLU A 232 25.95 30.30 10.35
CA GLU A 232 26.24 30.35 11.79
C GLU A 232 25.87 29.02 12.46
N THR A 233 24.68 28.51 12.15
CA THR A 233 24.20 27.22 12.64
C THR A 233 25.11 26.07 12.16
N ALA A 234 25.49 26.07 10.88
CA ALA A 234 26.41 25.08 10.32
C ALA A 234 27.77 25.08 11.03
N GLN A 235 28.31 26.26 11.34
CA GLN A 235 29.59 26.39 12.04
C GLN A 235 29.50 25.91 13.49
N SER A 236 28.40 26.18 14.18
CA SER A 236 28.14 25.67 15.54
C SER A 236 28.05 24.15 15.56
N LEU A 237 27.28 23.55 14.64
CA LEU A 237 27.17 22.09 14.52
C LEU A 237 28.52 21.44 14.19
N LYS A 238 29.32 22.05 13.32
CA LYS A 238 30.70 21.61 13.02
C LYS A 238 31.59 21.63 14.27
N ALA A 239 31.54 22.69 15.06
CA ALA A 239 32.33 22.79 16.29
C ALA A 239 31.96 21.67 17.27
N LEU A 240 30.67 21.38 17.42
CA LEU A 240 30.16 20.30 18.27
C LEU A 240 30.56 18.92 17.76
N ALA A 241 30.67 18.74 16.44
CA ALA A 241 31.13 17.48 15.86
C ALA A 241 32.61 17.17 16.19
N ALA A 242 33.45 18.20 16.35
CA ALA A 242 34.88 18.03 16.60
C ALA A 242 35.21 17.37 17.95
N ASP A 243 34.33 17.55 18.93
CA ASP A 243 34.48 17.00 20.29
C ASP A 243 33.80 15.62 20.44
N ARG A 244 33.33 15.03 19.34
CA ARG A 244 32.53 13.78 19.32
C ARG A 244 33.18 12.69 18.49
N ASP A 245 33.02 11.46 18.96
CA ASP A 245 33.42 10.23 18.27
C ASP A 245 32.24 9.25 18.29
N ASP A 246 31.15 9.63 17.62
CA ASP A 246 29.94 8.80 17.51
C ASP A 246 29.45 8.72 16.07
N VAL A 247 28.42 7.89 15.87
CA VAL A 247 27.89 7.58 14.54
C VAL A 247 27.23 8.77 13.83
N TRP A 248 26.96 9.87 14.54
CA TRP A 248 26.31 11.06 14.01
C TRP A 248 27.29 12.15 13.59
N THR A 249 28.58 12.01 13.94
CA THR A 249 29.63 13.01 13.68
C THR A 249 29.63 13.47 12.21
N SER A 250 29.58 12.54 11.26
CA SER A 250 29.47 12.86 9.82
C SER A 250 28.27 13.75 9.50
N MET A 251 27.09 13.47 10.06
CA MET A 251 25.88 14.25 9.78
C MET A 251 25.95 15.67 10.32
N LEU A 252 26.65 15.90 11.44
CA LEU A 252 26.88 17.22 12.00
C LEU A 252 27.88 18.06 11.18
N TYR A 253 28.85 17.42 10.51
CA TYR A 253 29.73 18.09 9.56
C TYR A 253 29.03 18.45 8.24
N GLY A 254 27.95 17.75 7.88
CA GLY A 254 27.24 17.88 6.62
C GLY A 254 26.90 19.33 6.22
N PRO A 255 26.22 20.13 7.07
CA PRO A 255 25.87 21.51 6.73
C PRO A 255 27.08 22.40 6.40
N ALA A 256 28.18 22.30 7.17
CA ALA A 256 29.38 23.07 6.88
C ALA A 256 30.08 22.61 5.58
N ALA A 257 30.12 21.30 5.33
CA ALA A 257 30.66 20.75 4.09
C ALA A 257 29.84 21.18 2.86
N PHE A 258 28.51 21.23 2.98
CA PHE A 258 27.62 21.78 1.96
C PHE A 258 27.97 23.23 1.62
N LEU A 259 28.23 24.06 2.64
CA LEU A 259 28.55 25.48 2.50
C LEU A 259 29.99 25.77 2.03
N GLY A 260 30.78 24.75 1.69
CA GLY A 260 32.12 24.95 1.14
C GLY A 260 33.27 24.58 2.07
N ASP A 261 33.02 24.24 3.34
CA ASP A 261 34.08 23.98 4.32
C ASP A 261 34.83 22.67 4.02
N GLN A 262 36.07 22.81 3.53
CA GLN A 262 36.89 21.65 3.15
C GLN A 262 37.29 20.80 4.37
N GLY A 263 37.52 21.41 5.54
CA GLY A 263 37.88 20.66 6.74
C GLY A 263 36.73 19.78 7.25
N ALA A 264 35.48 20.25 7.12
CA ALA A 264 34.31 19.42 7.41
C ALA A 264 34.18 18.25 6.42
N LEU A 265 34.44 18.51 5.13
CA LEU A 265 34.43 17.46 4.11
C LEU A 265 35.52 16.40 4.36
N ASP A 266 36.73 16.82 4.70
CA ASP A 266 37.85 15.93 5.03
C ASP A 266 37.52 15.04 6.25
N SER A 267 36.81 15.58 7.25
CA SER A 267 36.34 14.79 8.39
C SER A 267 35.32 13.72 7.98
N ILE A 268 34.37 14.03 7.09
CA ILE A 268 33.42 13.03 6.57
C ILE A 268 34.17 11.97 5.75
N HIS A 269 35.17 12.37 4.96
CA HIS A 269 36.01 11.43 4.21
C HIS A 269 36.84 10.52 5.11
N LYS A 270 37.25 10.97 6.29
CA LYS A 270 37.90 10.11 7.28
C LYS A 270 36.96 8.98 7.72
N ASP A 271 35.68 9.28 7.95
CA ASP A 271 34.68 8.27 8.33
C ASP A 271 34.43 7.26 7.21
N LEU A 272 34.56 7.64 5.93
CA LEU A 272 34.54 6.69 4.80
C LEU A 272 35.67 5.67 4.85
N GLN A 273 36.80 5.98 5.50
CA GLN A 273 37.94 5.07 5.65
C GLN A 273 37.86 4.22 6.92
N SER A 274 36.77 4.35 7.69
CA SER A 274 36.58 3.57 8.92
C SER A 274 36.43 2.09 8.63
N GLU A 275 36.99 1.23 9.50
CA GLU A 275 36.75 -0.22 9.45
C GLU A 275 35.28 -0.54 9.76
N GLU A 276 34.61 0.31 10.55
CA GLU A 276 33.21 0.14 10.95
C GLU A 276 32.25 0.51 9.82
N PRO A 277 31.47 -0.45 9.27
CA PRO A 277 30.56 -0.19 8.16
C PRO A 277 29.50 0.87 8.48
N VAL A 278 29.05 0.95 9.74
CA VAL A 278 28.04 1.93 10.15
C VAL A 278 28.53 3.38 9.99
N LEU A 279 29.80 3.65 10.27
CA LEU A 279 30.39 4.99 10.09
C LEU A 279 30.50 5.33 8.60
N ARG A 280 30.94 4.37 7.78
CA ARG A 280 30.96 4.53 6.31
C ARG A 280 29.56 4.81 5.76
N GLN A 281 28.54 4.10 6.25
CA GLN A 281 27.15 4.30 5.84
C GLN A 281 26.68 5.74 6.12
N TYR A 282 26.88 6.26 7.33
CA TYR A 282 26.46 7.63 7.66
C TYR A 282 27.26 8.69 6.89
N ALA A 283 28.55 8.46 6.65
CA ALA A 283 29.36 9.33 5.80
C ALA A 283 28.82 9.36 4.35
N ILE A 284 28.51 8.20 3.76
CA ILE A 284 27.93 8.13 2.40
C ILE A 284 26.56 8.82 2.34
N GLN A 285 25.68 8.56 3.31
CA GLN A 285 24.38 9.22 3.40
C GLN A 285 24.51 10.73 3.52
N THR A 286 25.49 11.21 4.31
CA THR A 286 25.77 12.64 4.47
C THR A 286 26.23 13.23 3.14
N LEU A 287 27.27 12.67 2.51
CA LEU A 287 27.83 13.14 1.23
C LEU A 287 26.79 13.13 0.11
N GLY A 288 25.95 12.09 0.06
CA GLY A 288 24.82 11.99 -0.86
C GLY A 288 23.79 13.08 -0.64
N SER A 289 23.37 13.29 0.61
CA SER A 289 22.36 14.30 0.95
C SER A 289 22.82 15.73 0.68
N ILE A 290 24.12 16.01 0.86
CA ILE A 290 24.70 17.33 0.53
C ILE A 290 25.11 17.45 -0.94
N GLY A 291 25.08 16.35 -1.70
CA GLY A 291 25.43 16.30 -3.13
C GLY A 291 26.90 16.61 -3.43
N ARG A 292 27.83 16.31 -2.52
CA ARG A 292 29.24 16.69 -2.67
C ARG A 292 30.19 15.62 -2.12
N GLY A 293 31.24 15.31 -2.90
CA GLY A 293 32.42 14.61 -2.43
C GLY A 293 32.25 13.10 -2.21
N LEU A 294 31.17 12.47 -2.66
CA LEU A 294 31.06 11.02 -2.63
C LEU A 294 32.07 10.39 -3.61
N ASP A 295 32.91 9.48 -3.12
CA ASP A 295 33.74 8.63 -3.99
C ASP A 295 32.91 7.45 -4.50
N ALA A 296 32.49 7.53 -5.75
CA ALA A 296 31.73 6.46 -6.38
C ALA A 296 32.51 5.15 -6.53
N ALA A 297 33.85 5.17 -6.40
CA ALA A 297 34.64 3.94 -6.41
C ALA A 297 34.30 2.98 -5.27
N LEU A 298 33.67 3.49 -4.21
CA LEU A 298 33.10 2.67 -3.14
C LEU A 298 32.02 1.70 -3.64
N LEU A 299 31.37 2.00 -4.78
CA LEU A 299 30.38 1.12 -5.41
C LEU A 299 30.95 -0.26 -5.77
N PHE A 300 32.26 -0.39 -5.98
CA PHE A 300 32.89 -1.65 -6.38
C PHE A 300 34.06 -2.06 -5.47
N ASN A 301 34.66 -1.13 -4.72
CA ASN A 301 35.79 -1.42 -3.85
C ASN A 301 35.42 -1.72 -2.39
N ASP A 302 34.20 -1.36 -1.93
CA ASP A 302 33.85 -1.63 -0.52
C ASP A 302 33.60 -3.14 -0.30
N PRO A 303 34.27 -3.77 0.69
CA PRO A 303 34.07 -5.19 0.97
C PRO A 303 32.64 -5.52 1.42
N HIS A 304 31.91 -4.55 1.98
CA HIS A 304 30.57 -4.74 2.52
C HIS A 304 29.51 -4.44 1.46
N THR A 305 28.76 -5.45 1.03
CA THR A 305 27.76 -5.31 -0.05
C THR A 305 26.67 -4.30 0.28
N GLY A 306 26.26 -4.22 1.56
CA GLY A 306 25.31 -3.21 2.03
C GLY A 306 25.80 -1.77 1.84
N ILE A 307 27.11 -1.53 1.90
CA ILE A 307 27.68 -0.20 1.66
C ILE A 307 27.65 0.13 0.18
N ARG A 308 28.04 -0.82 -0.68
CA ARG A 308 27.93 -0.67 -2.15
C ARG A 308 26.49 -0.38 -2.57
N GLY A 309 25.51 -1.04 -1.94
CA GLY A 309 24.08 -0.76 -2.15
C GLY A 309 23.64 0.64 -1.74
N VAL A 310 24.19 1.20 -0.65
CA VAL A 310 23.92 2.59 -0.25
C VAL A 310 24.56 3.58 -1.24
N VAL A 311 25.79 3.33 -1.70
CA VAL A 311 26.44 4.13 -2.75
C VAL A 311 25.63 4.11 -4.03
N ALA A 312 25.20 2.92 -4.49
CA ALA A 312 24.35 2.77 -5.65
C ALA A 312 23.08 3.61 -5.52
N GLN A 313 22.37 3.51 -4.39
CA GLN A 313 21.16 4.31 -4.15
C GLN A 313 21.44 5.83 -4.23
N VAL A 314 22.52 6.31 -3.63
CA VAL A 314 22.89 7.73 -3.70
C VAL A 314 23.15 8.18 -5.14
N LEU A 315 23.84 7.36 -5.94
CA LEU A 315 24.09 7.65 -7.36
C LEU A 315 22.80 7.62 -8.20
N VAL A 316 21.84 6.76 -7.85
CA VAL A 316 20.52 6.71 -8.47
C VAL A 316 19.71 7.98 -8.17
N ASP A 317 19.73 8.44 -6.91
CA ASP A 317 18.99 9.62 -6.43
C ASP A 317 19.65 10.95 -6.85
N SER A 318 20.89 10.91 -7.31
CA SER A 318 21.62 12.08 -7.82
C SER A 318 21.16 12.50 -9.22
N GLU A 319 21.38 13.78 -9.55
CA GLU A 319 21.09 14.30 -10.90
C GLU A 319 21.89 13.51 -11.95
N PRO A 320 21.25 12.98 -13.03
CA PRO A 320 21.95 12.18 -14.02
C PRO A 320 23.08 12.95 -14.73
N SER A 321 24.24 12.31 -14.86
CA SER A 321 25.39 12.82 -15.63
C SER A 321 26.10 11.67 -16.33
N ASP A 322 26.95 11.98 -17.32
CA ASP A 322 27.76 10.97 -18.01
C ASP A 322 28.68 10.21 -17.05
N GLU A 323 29.22 10.90 -16.05
CA GLU A 323 30.08 10.34 -15.01
C GLU A 323 29.31 9.40 -14.09
N ILE A 324 28.14 9.82 -13.58
CA ILE A 324 27.27 8.98 -12.75
C ILE A 324 26.81 7.75 -13.53
N ASN A 325 26.43 7.92 -14.80
CA ASN A 325 26.03 6.80 -15.64
C ASN A 325 27.20 5.84 -15.90
N ALA A 326 28.43 6.33 -16.04
CA ALA A 326 29.61 5.47 -16.15
C ALA A 326 29.79 4.60 -14.89
N TRP A 327 29.71 5.19 -13.69
CA TRP A 327 29.81 4.43 -12.44
C TRP A 327 28.67 3.42 -12.27
N LEU A 328 27.43 3.80 -12.63
CA LEU A 328 26.31 2.86 -12.60
C LEU A 328 26.51 1.70 -13.59
N ARG A 329 27.13 1.94 -14.76
CA ARG A 329 27.44 0.88 -15.73
C ARG A 329 28.44 -0.11 -15.14
N ASP A 330 29.43 0.34 -14.38
CA ASP A 330 30.38 -0.55 -13.71
C ASP A 330 29.70 -1.43 -12.62
N GLY A 331 28.59 -0.94 -12.03
CA GLY A 331 27.82 -1.66 -11.01
C GLY A 331 26.86 -2.73 -11.54
N ILE A 332 26.63 -2.82 -12.86
CA ILE A 332 25.65 -3.78 -13.42
C ILE A 332 26.10 -5.25 -13.27
N ASP A 333 27.40 -5.48 -13.13
CA ASP A 333 28.01 -6.81 -12.96
C ASP A 333 28.42 -7.09 -11.50
N ASP A 334 27.95 -6.29 -10.53
CA ASP A 334 28.24 -6.52 -9.10
C ASP A 334 27.78 -7.93 -8.67
N GLN A 335 28.48 -8.55 -7.73
CA GLN A 335 28.12 -9.87 -7.21
C GLN A 335 26.79 -9.85 -6.43
N ASP A 336 26.47 -8.72 -5.80
CA ASP A 336 25.25 -8.49 -5.03
C ASP A 336 24.08 -8.12 -5.96
N GLU A 337 23.00 -8.90 -5.88
CA GLU A 337 21.81 -8.72 -6.73
C GLU A 337 21.15 -7.35 -6.54
N ARG A 338 21.16 -6.80 -5.31
CA ARG A 338 20.53 -5.50 -5.03
C ARG A 338 21.31 -4.37 -5.69
N VAL A 339 22.64 -4.44 -5.70
CA VAL A 339 23.48 -3.46 -6.39
C VAL A 339 23.19 -3.49 -7.89
N ARG A 340 23.19 -4.68 -8.51
CA ARG A 340 22.84 -4.84 -9.93
C ARG A 340 21.46 -4.28 -10.25
N GLU A 341 20.45 -4.58 -9.44
CA GLU A 341 19.08 -4.10 -9.62
C GLU A 341 18.99 -2.57 -9.61
N LEU A 342 19.64 -1.91 -8.65
CA LEU A 342 19.66 -0.45 -8.56
C LEU A 342 20.34 0.18 -9.78
N CYS A 343 21.50 -0.34 -10.17
CA CYS A 343 22.26 0.17 -11.31
C CYS A 343 21.52 -0.03 -12.64
N LEU A 344 21.06 -1.26 -12.92
CA LEU A 344 20.30 -1.56 -14.15
C LEU A 344 18.97 -0.81 -14.19
N GLY A 345 18.24 -0.75 -13.07
CA GLY A 345 16.96 -0.04 -13.00
C GLY A 345 17.08 1.45 -13.31
N ALA A 346 18.11 2.11 -12.76
CA ALA A 346 18.34 3.51 -13.05
C ALA A 346 18.80 3.76 -14.50
N LEU A 347 19.71 2.94 -15.02
CA LEU A 347 20.22 3.11 -16.39
C LEU A 347 19.15 2.82 -17.44
N THR A 348 18.32 1.79 -17.26
CA THR A 348 17.20 1.50 -18.17
C THR A 348 16.14 2.60 -18.12
N GLY A 349 15.81 3.14 -16.93
CA GLY A 349 14.95 4.31 -16.80
C GLY A 349 15.51 5.57 -17.49
N ARG A 350 16.85 5.69 -17.54
CA ARG A 350 17.58 6.73 -18.29
C ARG A 350 17.78 6.41 -19.77
N LYS A 351 17.21 5.30 -20.27
CA LYS A 351 17.28 4.82 -21.67
C LYS A 351 18.70 4.54 -22.15
N ASP A 352 19.57 4.07 -21.26
CA ASP A 352 20.91 3.60 -21.65
C ASP A 352 20.81 2.31 -22.49
N GLU A 353 21.29 2.35 -23.73
CA GLU A 353 21.14 1.26 -24.70
C GLU A 353 21.79 -0.06 -24.22
N LEU A 354 22.94 0.02 -23.54
CA LEU A 354 23.65 -1.17 -23.05
C LEU A 354 22.91 -1.81 -21.88
N ALA A 355 22.42 -1.00 -20.94
CA ALA A 355 21.64 -1.50 -19.81
C ALA A 355 20.29 -2.09 -20.26
N VAL A 356 19.64 -1.49 -21.26
CA VAL A 356 18.42 -2.03 -21.87
C VAL A 356 18.69 -3.37 -22.54
N ALA A 357 19.72 -3.45 -23.39
CA ALA A 357 20.10 -4.70 -24.05
C ALA A 357 20.47 -5.80 -23.05
N HIS A 358 21.24 -5.46 -22.01
CA HIS A 358 21.59 -6.40 -20.93
C HIS A 358 20.34 -6.90 -20.20
N SER A 359 19.43 -6.00 -19.82
CA SER A 359 18.21 -6.37 -19.09
C SER A 359 17.24 -7.20 -19.93
N LEU A 360 17.16 -6.97 -21.25
CA LEU A 360 16.40 -7.82 -22.17
C LEU A 360 17.01 -9.22 -22.28
N ALA A 361 18.33 -9.34 -22.33
CA ALA A 361 19.01 -10.64 -22.36
C ALA A 361 18.75 -11.46 -21.09
N LEU A 362 18.68 -10.81 -19.91
CA LEU A 362 18.34 -11.47 -18.66
C LEU A 362 16.96 -12.15 -18.68
N LEU A 363 16.00 -11.64 -19.46
CA LEU A 363 14.67 -12.25 -19.59
C LEU A 363 14.70 -13.67 -20.16
N GLU A 364 15.69 -13.95 -21.02
CA GLU A 364 15.91 -15.26 -21.65
C GLU A 364 16.63 -16.25 -20.72
N GLY A 365 17.15 -15.78 -19.59
CA GLY A 365 17.94 -16.55 -18.64
C GLY A 365 17.12 -17.45 -17.70
N ASN A 366 17.77 -17.84 -16.61
CA ASN A 366 17.16 -18.65 -15.56
C ASN A 366 16.12 -17.80 -14.75
N PRO A 367 15.33 -18.40 -13.84
CA PRO A 367 14.31 -17.66 -13.09
C PRO A 367 14.84 -16.45 -12.27
N VAL A 368 16.07 -16.53 -11.76
CA VAL A 368 16.71 -15.43 -11.01
C VAL A 368 17.06 -14.30 -11.97
N ASP A 369 17.73 -14.60 -13.08
CA ASP A 369 18.10 -13.62 -14.11
C ASP A 369 16.85 -12.92 -14.65
N ARG A 370 15.82 -13.69 -15.00
CA ARG A 370 14.56 -13.16 -15.53
C ARG A 370 13.86 -12.23 -14.54
N SER A 371 13.88 -12.58 -13.25
CA SER A 371 13.32 -11.76 -12.19
C SER A 371 14.09 -10.44 -12.03
N LEU A 372 15.41 -10.45 -12.14
CA LEU A 372 16.22 -9.24 -12.17
C LEU A 372 15.90 -8.40 -13.41
N GLY A 373 15.91 -9.00 -14.60
CA GLY A 373 15.65 -8.31 -15.87
C GLY A 373 14.32 -7.58 -15.89
N ILE A 374 13.23 -8.22 -15.42
CA ILE A 374 11.90 -7.58 -15.38
C ILE A 374 11.80 -6.47 -14.32
N ARG A 375 12.47 -6.62 -13.17
CA ARG A 375 12.50 -5.56 -12.14
C ARG A 375 13.29 -4.35 -12.61
N SER A 376 14.45 -4.58 -13.25
CA SER A 376 15.26 -3.52 -13.84
C SER A 376 14.52 -2.79 -14.96
N LEU A 377 13.85 -3.50 -15.87
CA LEU A 377 13.12 -2.89 -16.99
C LEU A 377 11.82 -2.15 -16.59
N ARG A 378 11.32 -2.33 -15.36
CA ARG A 378 9.95 -1.96 -14.96
C ARG A 378 9.53 -0.54 -15.35
N VAL A 379 10.38 0.45 -15.07
CA VAL A 379 10.09 1.85 -15.41
C VAL A 379 10.14 2.04 -16.92
N ALA A 380 11.20 1.55 -17.58
CA ALA A 380 11.43 1.72 -19.01
C ALA A 380 10.30 1.13 -19.88
N VAL A 381 9.85 -0.09 -19.59
CA VAL A 381 8.74 -0.71 -20.35
C VAL A 381 7.40 -0.05 -20.09
N SER A 382 7.23 0.61 -18.94
CA SER A 382 5.99 1.36 -18.63
C SER A 382 5.90 2.68 -19.42
N GLU A 383 7.04 3.27 -19.79
CA GLU A 383 7.13 4.53 -20.52
C GLU A 383 7.32 4.35 -22.04
N ASP A 384 7.88 3.21 -22.47
CA ASP A 384 8.14 2.89 -23.88
C ASP A 384 7.40 1.60 -24.32
N PRO A 385 6.26 1.74 -25.02
CA PRO A 385 5.52 0.60 -25.54
C PRO A 385 6.30 -0.27 -26.53
N ALA A 386 7.25 0.28 -27.28
CA ALA A 386 8.03 -0.50 -28.23
C ALA A 386 9.01 -1.43 -27.51
N LEU A 387 9.64 -0.92 -26.44
CA LEU A 387 10.48 -1.74 -25.56
C LEU A 387 9.67 -2.80 -24.81
N ALA A 388 8.45 -2.48 -24.39
CA ALA A 388 7.55 -3.46 -23.79
C ALA A 388 7.26 -4.62 -24.78
N GLU A 389 6.94 -4.31 -26.03
CA GLU A 389 6.74 -5.32 -27.08
C GLU A 389 8.01 -6.13 -27.37
N GLU A 390 9.19 -5.51 -27.32
CA GLU A 390 10.45 -6.24 -27.44
C GLU A 390 10.66 -7.21 -26.27
N ALA A 391 10.39 -6.79 -25.03
CA ALA A 391 10.47 -7.68 -23.86
C ALA A 391 9.51 -8.87 -24.00
N VAL A 392 8.29 -8.66 -24.52
CA VAL A 392 7.36 -9.75 -24.84
C VAL A 392 7.92 -10.68 -25.91
N ALA A 393 8.54 -10.15 -26.96
CA ALA A 393 9.14 -10.95 -28.03
C ALA A 393 10.27 -11.87 -27.53
N ARG A 394 10.93 -11.52 -26.41
CA ARG A 394 11.92 -12.38 -25.73
C ARG A 394 11.25 -13.49 -24.91
N LEU A 395 10.13 -13.18 -24.25
CA LEU A 395 9.45 -14.10 -23.33
C LEU A 395 8.52 -15.11 -24.02
N LEU A 396 7.78 -14.70 -25.06
CA LEU A 396 6.79 -15.56 -25.72
C LEU A 396 7.37 -16.88 -26.27
N PRO A 397 8.54 -16.90 -26.95
CA PRO A 397 9.12 -18.15 -27.43
C PRO A 397 9.42 -19.16 -26.31
N LEU A 398 9.73 -18.68 -25.10
CA LEU A 398 9.93 -19.54 -23.93
C LEU A 398 8.61 -20.14 -23.45
N VAL A 399 7.56 -19.32 -23.43
CA VAL A 399 6.20 -19.74 -23.03
C VAL A 399 5.67 -20.79 -24.00
N GLU A 400 5.78 -20.53 -25.30
CA GLU A 400 5.31 -21.44 -26.35
C GLU A 400 6.05 -22.77 -26.33
N ARG A 401 7.37 -22.76 -26.13
CA ARG A 401 8.17 -23.98 -25.99
C ARG A 401 7.72 -24.80 -24.79
N ALA A 402 7.58 -24.17 -23.62
CA ALA A 402 7.13 -24.85 -22.41
C ALA A 402 5.70 -25.40 -22.55
N SER A 403 4.81 -24.67 -23.23
CA SER A 403 3.46 -25.15 -23.55
C SER A 403 3.50 -26.42 -24.41
N GLY A 404 4.37 -26.45 -25.43
CA GLY A 404 4.59 -27.64 -26.26
C GLY A 404 5.16 -28.85 -25.51
N GLU A 405 5.84 -28.63 -24.39
CA GLU A 405 6.36 -29.67 -23.50
C GLU A 405 5.33 -30.18 -22.47
N GLY A 406 4.13 -29.60 -22.46
CA GLY A 406 2.96 -30.08 -21.72
C GLY A 406 2.49 -29.19 -20.57
N SER A 407 3.31 -28.25 -20.09
CA SER A 407 2.87 -27.24 -19.13
C SER A 407 3.79 -26.01 -19.09
N VAL A 408 3.19 -24.82 -18.96
CA VAL A 408 3.95 -23.58 -18.82
C VAL A 408 4.25 -23.34 -17.33
N PRO A 409 5.52 -23.11 -16.94
CA PRO A 409 5.85 -22.70 -15.58
C PRO A 409 5.12 -21.42 -15.17
N VAL A 410 4.54 -21.43 -13.97
CA VAL A 410 3.74 -20.30 -13.48
C VAL A 410 4.57 -19.02 -13.38
N GLU A 411 5.84 -19.13 -12.98
CA GLU A 411 6.77 -18.01 -12.86
C GLU A 411 7.03 -17.32 -14.20
N LEU A 412 6.99 -18.08 -15.30
CA LEU A 412 7.15 -17.52 -16.64
C LEU A 412 5.90 -16.74 -17.08
N LEU A 413 4.70 -17.26 -16.80
CA LEU A 413 3.44 -16.52 -17.01
C LEU A 413 3.39 -15.25 -16.16
N GLN A 414 3.82 -15.33 -14.90
CA GLN A 414 3.89 -14.17 -14.01
C GLN A 414 4.90 -13.13 -14.51
N THR A 415 6.03 -13.56 -15.08
CA THR A 415 6.99 -12.63 -15.72
C THR A 415 6.36 -11.92 -16.90
N LEU A 416 5.72 -12.66 -17.81
CA LEU A 416 5.01 -12.08 -18.97
C LEU A 416 3.94 -11.08 -18.51
N ALA A 417 3.24 -11.40 -17.42
CA ALA A 417 2.21 -10.55 -16.84
C ALA A 417 2.74 -9.22 -16.26
N GLN A 418 4.04 -9.09 -15.97
CA GLN A 418 4.64 -7.83 -15.50
C GLN A 418 5.03 -6.89 -16.65
N VAL A 419 4.96 -7.34 -17.91
CA VAL A 419 5.28 -6.50 -19.07
C VAL A 419 4.01 -5.76 -19.53
N PRO A 420 3.99 -4.42 -19.52
CA PRO A 420 2.80 -3.63 -19.85
C PRO A 420 2.56 -3.50 -21.35
N ALA A 421 2.47 -4.64 -22.04
CA ALA A 421 2.32 -4.74 -23.48
C ALA A 421 0.98 -5.36 -23.88
N ARG A 422 0.44 -4.93 -25.02
CA ARG A 422 -0.84 -5.43 -25.52
C ARG A 422 -0.74 -6.90 -25.92
N SER A 423 0.38 -7.30 -26.51
CA SER A 423 0.63 -8.69 -26.91
C SER A 423 0.66 -9.65 -25.71
N ALA A 424 1.28 -9.25 -24.60
CA ALA A 424 1.27 -10.02 -23.35
C ALA A 424 -0.16 -10.19 -22.82
N ALA A 425 -0.93 -9.10 -22.73
CA ALA A 425 -2.31 -9.13 -22.27
C ALA A 425 -3.19 -10.04 -23.14
N LEU A 426 -3.07 -9.92 -24.47
CA LEU A 426 -3.81 -10.74 -25.43
C LEU A 426 -3.47 -12.22 -25.32
N TYR A 427 -2.17 -12.54 -25.21
CA TYR A 427 -1.74 -13.92 -25.03
C TYR A 427 -2.34 -14.54 -23.76
N LEU A 428 -2.21 -13.84 -22.63
CA LEU A 428 -2.72 -14.31 -21.34
C LEU A 428 -4.25 -14.44 -21.33
N LEU A 429 -4.97 -13.54 -22.02
CA LEU A 429 -6.43 -13.60 -22.12
C LEU A 429 -6.89 -14.79 -22.99
N ASN A 430 -6.25 -15.02 -24.13
CA ASN A 430 -6.54 -16.19 -24.96
C ASN A 430 -6.28 -17.49 -24.19
N LEU A 431 -5.14 -17.55 -23.49
CA LEU A 431 -4.82 -18.68 -22.62
C LEU A 431 -5.88 -18.87 -21.53
N ALA A 432 -6.43 -17.79 -20.95
CA ALA A 432 -7.50 -17.87 -19.96
C ALA A 432 -8.75 -18.53 -20.52
N THR A 433 -9.18 -18.13 -21.72
CA THR A 433 -10.39 -18.65 -22.37
C THR A 433 -10.30 -20.15 -22.64
N ASP A 434 -9.11 -20.63 -23.04
CA ASP A 434 -8.87 -22.03 -23.41
C ASP A 434 -8.51 -22.93 -22.22
N SER A 435 -8.09 -22.34 -21.09
CA SER A 435 -7.66 -23.10 -19.92
C SER A 435 -8.83 -23.64 -19.10
N THR A 436 -8.62 -24.81 -18.51
CA THR A 436 -9.56 -25.45 -17.57
C THR A 436 -8.81 -26.01 -16.35
N GLY A 437 -9.55 -26.26 -15.27
CA GLY A 437 -8.98 -26.80 -14.03
C GLY A 437 -8.45 -25.72 -13.09
N LEU A 438 -7.47 -26.09 -12.26
CA LEU A 438 -6.97 -25.25 -11.17
C LEU A 438 -5.49 -24.85 -11.37
N ILE A 439 -5.17 -23.59 -11.11
CA ILE A 439 -3.81 -23.07 -11.02
C ILE A 439 -3.62 -22.49 -9.63
N LYS A 440 -2.64 -23.00 -8.86
CA LYS A 440 -2.38 -22.60 -7.47
C LYS A 440 -3.64 -22.63 -6.58
N GLY A 441 -4.54 -23.59 -6.82
CA GLY A 441 -5.78 -23.77 -6.06
C GLY A 441 -6.94 -22.85 -6.46
N LEU A 442 -6.76 -21.96 -7.45
CA LEU A 442 -7.81 -21.13 -8.03
C LEU A 442 -8.25 -21.68 -9.38
N ASP A 443 -9.49 -21.41 -9.77
CA ASP A 443 -9.95 -21.62 -11.14
C ASP A 443 -8.97 -20.96 -12.13
N SER A 444 -8.60 -21.72 -13.17
CA SER A 444 -7.58 -21.30 -14.15
C SER A 444 -7.92 -19.98 -14.84
N PHE A 445 -9.20 -19.75 -15.20
CA PHE A 445 -9.64 -18.50 -15.80
C PHE A 445 -9.50 -17.35 -14.81
N ARG A 446 -9.95 -17.52 -13.55
CA ARG A 446 -9.78 -16.51 -12.48
C ARG A 446 -8.31 -16.16 -12.28
N TRP A 447 -7.42 -17.15 -12.23
CA TRP A 447 -5.98 -16.90 -12.02
C TRP A 447 -5.34 -16.17 -13.21
N LEU A 448 -5.66 -16.56 -14.45
CA LEU A 448 -5.10 -15.97 -15.66
C LEU A 448 -5.63 -14.56 -15.94
N VAL A 449 -6.91 -14.28 -15.68
CA VAL A 449 -7.45 -12.91 -15.74
C VAL A 449 -6.70 -11.98 -14.79
N GLY A 450 -6.31 -12.46 -13.60
CA GLY A 450 -5.43 -11.70 -12.71
C GLY A 450 -4.05 -11.42 -13.31
N GLN A 451 -3.51 -12.33 -14.12
CA GLN A 451 -2.28 -12.07 -14.87
C GLN A 451 -2.49 -11.06 -16.00
N VAL A 452 -3.61 -11.11 -16.72
CA VAL A 452 -3.97 -10.08 -17.70
C VAL A 452 -4.04 -8.71 -17.02
N TRP A 453 -4.67 -8.61 -15.84
CA TRP A 453 -4.76 -7.35 -15.09
C TRP A 453 -3.38 -6.78 -14.71
N ASN A 454 -2.41 -7.65 -14.38
CA ASN A 454 -1.05 -7.24 -14.01
C ASN A 454 -0.27 -6.61 -15.16
N THR A 455 -0.67 -6.81 -16.43
CA THR A 455 -0.06 -6.14 -17.60
C THR A 455 -0.42 -4.64 -17.68
N GLY A 456 -1.03 -4.07 -16.65
CA GLY A 456 -1.25 -2.64 -16.54
C GLY A 456 -2.45 -2.13 -17.36
N PRO A 457 -2.48 -0.84 -17.72
CA PRO A 457 -3.68 -0.18 -18.26
C PRO A 457 -4.29 -0.86 -19.50
N MET A 458 -3.46 -1.45 -20.37
CA MET A 458 -3.91 -2.15 -21.57
C MET A 458 -4.64 -3.45 -21.23
N GLY A 459 -4.07 -4.30 -20.37
CA GLY A 459 -4.75 -5.52 -19.92
C GLY A 459 -6.05 -5.21 -19.20
N ARG A 460 -6.07 -4.18 -18.34
CA ARG A 460 -7.29 -3.74 -17.65
C ARG A 460 -8.37 -3.27 -18.62
N ALA A 461 -8.01 -2.57 -19.70
CA ALA A 461 -8.94 -2.22 -20.76
C ALA A 461 -9.49 -3.46 -21.48
N MET A 462 -8.65 -4.44 -21.79
CA MET A 462 -9.09 -5.70 -22.41
C MET A 462 -10.04 -6.49 -21.51
N LEU A 463 -9.84 -6.49 -20.19
CA LEU A 463 -10.76 -7.13 -19.25
C LEU A 463 -12.13 -6.44 -19.21
N ARG A 464 -12.16 -5.10 -19.33
CA ARG A 464 -13.41 -4.34 -19.47
C ARG A 464 -14.16 -4.74 -20.75
N ASP A 465 -13.45 -4.83 -21.88
CA ASP A 465 -14.04 -5.26 -23.15
C ASP A 465 -14.55 -6.71 -23.06
N GLN A 466 -13.77 -7.61 -22.45
CA GLN A 466 -14.16 -9.00 -22.27
C GLN A 466 -15.41 -9.13 -21.38
N LEU A 467 -15.56 -8.32 -20.34
CA LEU A 467 -16.74 -8.32 -19.48
C LEU A 467 -18.03 -8.00 -20.25
N LEU A 468 -17.97 -7.25 -21.35
CA LEU A 468 -19.16 -6.93 -22.15
C LEU A 468 -19.66 -8.11 -22.99
N VAL A 469 -18.75 -9.00 -23.41
CA VAL A 469 -19.05 -10.11 -24.34
C VAL A 469 -19.08 -11.48 -23.66
N GLU A 470 -18.53 -11.63 -22.46
CA GLU A 470 -18.53 -12.90 -21.73
C GLU A 470 -19.95 -13.31 -21.30
N GLU A 471 -20.30 -14.56 -21.60
CA GLU A 471 -21.62 -15.14 -21.33
C GLU A 471 -21.60 -16.07 -20.12
N ASP A 472 -20.47 -16.72 -19.79
CA ASP A 472 -20.40 -17.60 -18.63
C ASP A 472 -20.51 -16.81 -17.33
N PRO A 473 -21.53 -17.06 -16.48
CA PRO A 473 -21.78 -16.25 -15.30
C PRO A 473 -20.63 -16.21 -14.29
N PHE A 474 -19.82 -17.28 -14.18
CA PHE A 474 -18.75 -17.38 -13.18
C PHE A 474 -17.43 -16.81 -13.69
N ARG A 475 -17.19 -16.87 -15.00
CA ARG A 475 -16.14 -16.09 -15.67
C ARG A 475 -16.42 -14.60 -15.57
N ARG A 476 -17.69 -14.17 -15.72
CA ARG A 476 -18.10 -12.78 -15.48
C ARG A 476 -17.81 -12.32 -14.06
N LEU A 477 -18.11 -13.13 -13.03
CA LEU A 477 -17.73 -12.80 -11.65
C LEU A 477 -16.22 -12.58 -11.50
N SER A 478 -15.40 -13.41 -12.17
CA SER A 478 -13.93 -13.25 -12.16
C SER A 478 -13.50 -11.97 -12.88
N LEU A 479 -14.13 -11.61 -14.00
CA LEU A 479 -13.85 -10.35 -14.69
C LEU A 479 -14.26 -9.15 -13.83
N ILE A 480 -15.44 -9.17 -13.21
CA ILE A 480 -15.90 -8.12 -12.29
C ILE A 480 -14.88 -7.94 -11.16
N GLU A 481 -14.40 -9.04 -10.55
CA GLU A 481 -13.41 -9.06 -9.48
C GLU A 481 -12.13 -8.28 -9.84
N PHE A 482 -11.67 -8.33 -11.08
CA PHE A 482 -10.47 -7.61 -11.51
C PHE A 482 -10.79 -6.22 -12.08
N VAL A 483 -11.94 -6.02 -12.70
CA VAL A 483 -12.35 -4.70 -13.21
C VAL A 483 -12.50 -3.71 -12.05
N TRP A 484 -13.13 -4.09 -10.92
CA TRP A 484 -13.29 -3.15 -9.80
C TRP A 484 -11.95 -2.76 -9.15
N GLN A 485 -10.94 -3.64 -9.17
CA GLN A 485 -9.61 -3.36 -8.61
C GLN A 485 -8.83 -2.28 -9.37
N ASP A 486 -9.26 -1.89 -10.58
CA ASP A 486 -8.62 -0.80 -11.33
C ASP A 486 -8.83 0.57 -10.66
N HIS A 487 -9.86 0.72 -9.81
CA HIS A 487 -10.21 1.99 -9.14
C HIS A 487 -10.32 3.21 -10.08
N SER A 488 -10.53 2.97 -11.38
CA SER A 488 -10.66 4.01 -12.40
C SER A 488 -12.12 4.41 -12.62
N ASP A 489 -12.33 5.65 -13.05
CA ASP A 489 -13.66 6.12 -13.46
C ASP A 489 -14.25 5.23 -14.57
N ALA A 490 -13.43 4.76 -15.51
CA ALA A 490 -13.87 3.87 -16.58
C ALA A 490 -14.35 2.50 -16.06
N ALA A 491 -13.66 1.92 -15.08
CA ALA A 491 -14.08 0.68 -14.44
C ALA A 491 -15.39 0.87 -13.66
N ARG A 492 -15.50 1.95 -12.88
CA ARG A 492 -16.73 2.27 -12.15
C ARG A 492 -17.90 2.45 -13.11
N ASP A 493 -17.72 3.25 -14.15
CA ASP A 493 -18.80 3.62 -15.06
C ASP A 493 -19.31 2.38 -15.80
N LEU A 494 -18.41 1.52 -16.28
CA LEU A 494 -18.78 0.21 -16.82
C LEU A 494 -19.56 -0.65 -15.82
N LEU A 495 -19.08 -0.77 -14.59
CA LEU A 495 -19.74 -1.61 -13.58
C LEU A 495 -21.13 -1.08 -13.22
N LEU A 496 -21.30 0.25 -13.12
CA LEU A 496 -22.61 0.87 -12.91
C LEU A 496 -23.54 0.62 -14.11
N ASP A 497 -23.04 0.73 -15.34
CA ASP A 497 -23.82 0.44 -16.55
C ASP A 497 -24.26 -1.03 -16.59
N VAL A 498 -23.39 -1.98 -16.22
CA VAL A 498 -23.74 -3.41 -16.14
C VAL A 498 -24.72 -3.69 -15.00
N LEU A 499 -24.60 -3.00 -13.86
CA LEU A 499 -25.50 -3.14 -12.72
C LEU A 499 -26.96 -2.76 -13.07
N GLU A 500 -27.14 -1.77 -13.93
CA GLU A 500 -28.47 -1.31 -14.40
C GLU A 500 -29.07 -2.22 -15.49
N GLN A 501 -28.33 -3.20 -16.02
CA GLN A 501 -28.86 -4.13 -17.02
C GLN A 501 -29.78 -5.18 -16.39
N ASP A 502 -31.08 -5.07 -16.62
CA ASP A 502 -32.09 -5.98 -16.05
C ASP A 502 -32.01 -7.43 -16.52
N HIS A 503 -31.36 -7.69 -17.66
CA HIS A 503 -31.14 -9.06 -18.14
C HIS A 503 -30.01 -9.80 -17.41
N ARG A 504 -29.24 -9.11 -16.55
CA ARG A 504 -28.19 -9.73 -15.74
C ARG A 504 -28.78 -10.45 -14.54
N HIS A 505 -28.14 -11.55 -14.14
CA HIS A 505 -28.61 -12.35 -13.03
C HIS A 505 -28.61 -11.52 -11.72
N PRO A 506 -29.65 -11.61 -10.86
CA PRO A 506 -29.73 -10.81 -9.64
C PRO A 506 -28.49 -10.90 -8.74
N PHE A 507 -27.91 -12.10 -8.61
CA PHE A 507 -26.70 -12.31 -7.80
C PHE A 507 -25.44 -11.66 -8.40
N GLU A 508 -25.33 -11.59 -9.73
CA GLU A 508 -24.27 -10.82 -10.39
C GLU A 508 -24.44 -9.33 -10.09
N ARG A 509 -25.67 -8.81 -10.19
CA ARG A 509 -25.99 -7.42 -9.83
C ARG A 509 -25.65 -7.11 -8.37
N LEU A 510 -25.92 -8.04 -7.45
CA LEU A 510 -25.52 -7.91 -6.03
C LEU A 510 -24.01 -7.77 -5.87
N TYR A 511 -23.26 -8.65 -6.54
CA TYR A 511 -21.81 -8.64 -6.48
C TYR A 511 -21.24 -7.33 -7.03
N ILE A 512 -21.74 -6.87 -8.19
CA ILE A 512 -21.33 -5.58 -8.77
C ILE A 512 -21.65 -4.43 -7.81
N ALA A 513 -22.85 -4.41 -7.24
CA ALA A 513 -23.26 -3.37 -6.29
C ALA A 513 -22.28 -3.30 -5.10
N ASP A 514 -21.93 -4.46 -4.51
CA ASP A 514 -20.93 -4.54 -3.43
C ASP A 514 -19.58 -3.97 -3.89
N ARG A 515 -19.09 -4.30 -5.08
CA ARG A 515 -17.81 -3.75 -5.57
C ARG A 515 -17.86 -2.25 -5.83
N CYS A 516 -18.96 -1.75 -6.39
CA CYS A 516 -19.12 -0.32 -6.67
C CYS A 516 -19.12 0.55 -5.42
N THR A 517 -19.55 0.05 -4.25
CA THR A 517 -19.56 0.88 -3.02
C THR A 517 -18.18 1.36 -2.60
N ARG A 518 -17.12 0.68 -3.06
CA ARG A 518 -15.71 0.98 -2.78
C ARG A 518 -15.06 1.90 -3.81
N LEU A 519 -15.78 2.31 -4.86
CA LEU A 519 -15.23 3.12 -5.96
C LEU A 519 -15.54 4.62 -5.86
N GLY A 520 -16.64 4.99 -5.20
CA GLY A 520 -17.10 6.39 -5.10
C GLY A 520 -17.36 7.06 -6.47
N PRO A 521 -17.85 8.32 -6.53
CA PRO A 521 -18.41 9.05 -5.41
C PRO A 521 -19.71 8.37 -4.93
N ALA A 522 -19.95 8.42 -3.62
CA ALA A 522 -21.11 7.83 -2.97
C ALA A 522 -22.42 8.32 -3.57
N SER A 523 -22.50 9.60 -3.97
CA SER A 523 -23.72 10.17 -4.56
C SER A 523 -24.16 9.45 -5.84
N ARG A 524 -23.20 9.10 -6.71
CA ARG A 524 -23.48 8.37 -7.96
C ARG A 524 -23.78 6.91 -7.68
N VAL A 525 -22.94 6.24 -6.89
CA VAL A 525 -23.06 4.79 -6.63
C VAL A 525 -24.34 4.48 -5.84
N ALA A 526 -24.62 5.21 -4.77
CA ALA A 526 -25.81 5.02 -3.95
C ALA A 526 -27.09 5.23 -4.75
N SER A 527 -27.11 6.21 -5.65
CA SER A 527 -28.26 6.48 -6.53
C SER A 527 -28.58 5.30 -7.45
N VAL A 528 -27.56 4.71 -8.09
CA VAL A 528 -27.73 3.55 -8.98
C VAL A 528 -28.19 2.32 -8.20
N ILE A 529 -27.52 1.99 -7.08
CA ILE A 529 -27.89 0.85 -6.25
C ILE A 529 -29.32 1.00 -5.72
N LYS A 530 -29.73 2.23 -5.33
CA LYS A 530 -31.10 2.51 -4.88
C LYS A 530 -32.14 2.26 -5.98
N ARG A 531 -31.87 2.64 -7.24
CA ARG A 531 -32.78 2.34 -8.37
C ARG A 531 -32.95 0.83 -8.55
N VAL A 532 -31.84 0.10 -8.63
CA VAL A 532 -31.85 -1.37 -8.79
C VAL A 532 -32.58 -2.04 -7.63
N TYR A 533 -32.34 -1.61 -6.39
CA TYR A 533 -33.04 -2.12 -5.21
C TYR A 533 -34.57 -1.93 -5.28
N LEU A 534 -35.04 -0.80 -5.83
CA LEU A 534 -36.48 -0.50 -5.92
C LEU A 534 -37.18 -1.33 -7.00
N GLU A 535 -36.47 -1.66 -8.08
CA GLU A 535 -37.00 -2.42 -9.23
C GLU A 535 -36.92 -3.94 -9.02
N LEU A 536 -35.91 -4.42 -8.28
CA LEU A 536 -35.66 -5.85 -8.11
C LEU A 536 -36.68 -6.51 -7.16
N THR A 537 -37.21 -7.66 -7.56
CA THR A 537 -38.18 -8.45 -6.77
C THR A 537 -37.62 -9.75 -6.18
N HIS A 538 -36.35 -10.08 -6.49
CA HIS A 538 -35.70 -11.30 -6.04
C HIS A 538 -35.64 -11.38 -4.50
N VAL A 539 -36.11 -12.51 -3.95
CA VAL A 539 -36.32 -12.73 -2.51
C VAL A 539 -35.06 -12.57 -1.67
N GLU A 540 -33.93 -13.10 -2.13
CA GLU A 540 -32.66 -13.06 -1.37
C GLU A 540 -31.81 -11.81 -1.67
N VAL A 541 -31.67 -11.45 -2.95
CA VAL A 541 -30.84 -10.33 -3.37
C VAL A 541 -31.39 -8.96 -2.96
N ARG A 542 -32.72 -8.76 -3.01
CA ARG A 542 -33.29 -7.44 -2.69
C ARG A 542 -33.01 -7.02 -1.23
N PRO A 543 -33.19 -7.88 -0.21
CA PRO A 543 -32.75 -7.59 1.16
C PRO A 543 -31.24 -7.34 1.28
N ALA A 544 -30.42 -8.08 0.54
CA ALA A 544 -28.96 -7.88 0.55
C ALA A 544 -28.56 -6.50 0.01
N LEU A 545 -29.18 -6.04 -1.09
CA LEU A 545 -28.98 -4.68 -1.63
C LEU A 545 -29.44 -3.61 -0.64
N GLN A 546 -30.54 -3.83 0.07
CA GLN A 546 -30.99 -2.93 1.15
C GLN A 546 -29.95 -2.84 2.27
N CYS A 547 -29.40 -3.98 2.67
CA CYS A 547 -28.35 -4.04 3.70
C CYS A 547 -27.13 -3.24 3.27
N LEU A 548 -26.68 -3.45 2.03
CA LEU A 548 -25.54 -2.75 1.45
C LEU A 548 -25.77 -1.22 1.47
N LEU A 549 -26.95 -0.76 1.04
CA LEU A 549 -27.32 0.66 1.09
C LEU A 549 -27.28 1.22 2.52
N TRP A 550 -27.77 0.50 3.52
CA TRP A 550 -27.71 0.97 4.92
C TRP A 550 -26.28 1.01 5.48
N ILE A 551 -25.48 -0.03 5.22
CA ILE A 551 -24.09 -0.12 5.69
C ILE A 551 -23.28 1.06 5.14
N TRP A 552 -23.35 1.31 3.84
CA TRP A 552 -22.52 2.29 3.17
C TRP A 552 -23.12 3.70 3.17
N TYR A 553 -24.44 3.80 3.01
CA TYR A 553 -25.14 5.06 2.71
C TYR A 553 -26.34 5.33 3.62
N GLY A 554 -26.45 4.62 4.75
CA GLY A 554 -27.45 4.89 5.76
C GLY A 554 -26.89 5.74 6.88
N GLN A 555 -27.66 6.72 7.39
CA GLN A 555 -27.37 7.29 8.69
C GLN A 555 -27.64 6.21 9.75
N HIS A 556 -26.65 5.92 10.59
CA HIS A 556 -26.87 4.97 11.68
C HIS A 556 -27.82 5.62 12.69
N PHE A 557 -29.06 5.13 12.73
CA PHE A 557 -29.90 5.27 13.91
C PHE A 557 -29.51 4.17 14.90
N GLU A 558 -29.58 4.49 16.19
CA GLU A 558 -29.60 3.49 17.25
C GLU A 558 -30.56 2.38 16.80
N LEU A 559 -30.05 1.15 16.67
CA LEU A 559 -30.92 -0.01 16.53
C LEU A 559 -31.79 0.01 17.78
N ASP A 560 -33.02 0.51 17.65
CA ASP A 560 -34.02 0.42 18.71
C ASP A 560 -34.02 -1.04 19.18
N ARG A 561 -33.64 -1.23 20.45
CA ARG A 561 -33.54 -2.52 21.11
C ARG A 561 -34.89 -3.23 21.15
#